data_AF-A0A1G0DMJ5-F1
#
_entry.id   AF-A0A1G0DMJ5-F1
#
_cell.length_a   1.000
_cell.length_b   1.000
_cell.length_c   1.000
_cell.angle_alpha   90.00
_cell.angle_beta   90.00
_cell.angle_gamma   90.00
#
_symmetry.space_group_name_H-M   'P 1'
#
loop_
_entity.id
_entity.type
_entity.pdbx_description
1 polymer ?
#
loop_
_entity_poly.entity_id
_entity_poly.type
_entity_poly.pdbx_seq_one_letter_code
_entity_poly.pdbx_strand_id
1 'polypeptide(L)'
;MNTATATQEHQTEDQQLQVIQSDKASSLALITNDENMRRVTEMAEAMAGSKVTIPKHLQGSKGDCMAVILQAMNWGMNPFAVAQKTHIVNGALGYEAQLVNAVIQSNGHITGRFHYEHKGEGAMLETRVGAIPKGESEIVWSEWLKSSDVTTRNSPLWKTNPKQQMGYLQVKNWARAYCPGAILGVYTPDELQEIDITPRRPQGGDQLATAAKEKRVVIDQAQEEHRNQLCATLLLFAEQGVESFLAKWKDIGKSNKQDIYLVGEPEYNRLLLIAQTVDAGKPTE
;
A
#
# COMPACT_ATOMS: atom_id res chain seq x y z
N MET A 1 65.94 31.43 19.62
CA MET A 1 64.80 31.06 20.48
C MET A 1 63.62 31.88 19.97
N ASN A 2 62.58 31.42 19.28
CA ASN A 2 61.82 30.17 19.32
C ASN A 2 61.04 30.00 17.99
N THR A 3 61.63 29.39 16.97
CA THR A 3 60.90 29.00 15.75
C THR A 3 60.83 27.48 15.56
N ALA A 4 61.78 26.73 16.13
CA ALA A 4 61.78 25.27 16.07
C ALA A 4 60.74 24.62 17.01
N THR A 5 60.44 25.24 18.15
CA THR A 5 59.52 24.69 19.15
C THR A 5 58.05 24.78 18.71
N ALA A 6 57.67 25.85 18.00
CA ALA A 6 56.28 26.06 17.54
C ALA A 6 55.88 25.11 16.39
N THR A 7 56.83 24.68 15.55
CA THR A 7 56.56 23.73 14.46
C THR A 7 56.38 22.30 14.97
N GLN A 8 57.05 21.93 16.07
CA GLN A 8 56.90 20.62 16.69
C GLN A 8 55.59 20.48 17.47
N GLU A 9 55.13 21.53 18.15
CA GLU A 9 53.82 21.51 18.85
C GLU A 9 52.64 21.41 17.86
N HIS A 10 52.67 22.18 16.77
CA HIS A 10 51.63 22.13 15.73
C HIS A 10 51.57 20.77 15.00
N GLN A 11 52.73 20.14 14.73
CA GLN A 11 52.79 18.80 14.12
C GLN A 11 52.27 17.71 15.06
N THR A 12 52.42 17.88 16.37
CA THR A 12 51.96 16.90 17.38
C THR A 12 50.46 17.04 17.62
N GLU A 13 49.90 18.26 17.61
CA GLU A 13 48.45 18.50 17.66
C GLU A 13 47.74 18.04 16.37
N ASP A 14 48.32 18.29 15.19
CA ASP A 14 47.76 17.80 13.91
C ASP A 14 47.80 16.26 13.83
N GLN A 15 48.84 15.61 14.38
CA GLN A 15 48.87 14.15 14.53
C GLN A 15 47.85 13.63 15.57
N GLN A 16 47.65 14.32 16.70
CA GLN A 16 46.63 13.94 17.69
C GLN A 16 45.19 14.15 17.18
N LEU A 17 44.96 15.15 16.33
CA LEU A 17 43.67 15.38 15.66
C LEU A 17 43.39 14.35 14.55
N GLN A 18 44.42 13.86 13.84
CA GLN A 18 44.28 12.78 12.86
C GLN A 18 43.94 11.41 13.49
N VAL A 19 44.41 11.13 14.70
CA VAL A 19 44.11 9.87 15.41
C VAL A 19 42.63 9.73 15.80
N ILE A 20 41.84 10.81 15.74
CA ILE A 20 40.39 10.80 16.03
C ILE A 20 39.56 10.53 14.75
N GLN A 21 40.17 10.46 13.57
CA GLN A 21 39.46 10.18 12.30
C GLN A 21 39.25 8.68 12.06
N SER A 22 38.17 8.18 12.65
CA SER A 22 37.31 7.06 12.23
C SER A 22 37.97 5.88 11.47
N ASP A 23 38.44 4.89 12.21
CA ASP A 23 38.39 3.51 11.73
C ASP A 23 36.93 3.07 11.70
N LYS A 24 36.24 3.30 10.57
CA LYS A 24 35.00 2.57 10.27
C LYS A 24 35.41 1.11 10.03
N ALA A 25 35.53 0.34 11.11
CA ALA A 25 35.76 -1.09 11.03
C ALA A 25 34.63 -1.72 10.21
N SER A 26 34.98 -2.37 9.10
CA SER A 26 34.03 -3.20 8.35
C SER A 26 33.43 -4.26 9.28
N SER A 27 32.12 -4.57 9.19
CA SER A 27 31.52 -5.66 9.99
C SER A 27 32.31 -6.95 9.89
N LEU A 28 32.93 -7.22 8.74
CA LEU A 28 33.73 -8.41 8.57
C LEU A 28 34.95 -8.41 9.50
N ALA A 29 35.66 -7.28 9.61
CA ALA A 29 36.81 -7.11 10.49
C ALA A 29 36.42 -7.18 11.98
N LEU A 30 35.18 -6.79 12.31
CA LEU A 30 34.64 -6.91 13.66
C LEU A 30 34.33 -8.36 14.01
N ILE A 31 33.70 -9.10 13.10
CA ILE A 31 33.31 -10.51 13.32
C ILE A 31 34.52 -11.43 13.41
N THR A 32 35.56 -11.18 12.63
CA THR A 32 36.76 -12.02 12.60
C THR A 32 37.75 -11.77 13.75
N ASN A 33 37.47 -10.80 14.62
CA ASN A 33 38.31 -10.46 15.75
C ASN A 33 37.59 -10.80 17.06
N ASP A 34 38.13 -11.77 17.79
CA ASP A 34 37.54 -12.29 19.02
C ASP A 34 37.30 -11.21 20.09
N GLU A 35 38.22 -10.27 20.24
CA GLU A 35 38.10 -9.16 21.20
C GLU A 35 36.98 -8.20 20.81
N ASN A 36 36.86 -7.87 19.52
CA ASN A 36 35.77 -7.04 19.02
C ASN A 36 34.42 -7.75 19.19
N MET A 37 34.35 -9.05 18.89
CA MET A 37 33.14 -9.83 19.08
C MET A 37 32.72 -9.95 20.56
N ARG A 38 33.69 -10.03 21.47
CA ARG A 38 33.43 -10.00 22.90
C ARG A 38 32.80 -8.67 23.32
N ARG A 39 33.33 -7.54 22.86
CA ARG A 39 32.77 -6.21 23.14
C ARG A 39 31.36 -6.04 22.56
N VAL A 40 31.13 -6.54 21.35
CA VAL A 40 29.79 -6.54 20.73
C VAL A 40 28.81 -7.37 21.57
N THR A 41 29.24 -8.53 22.06
CA THR A 41 28.43 -9.37 22.96
C THR A 41 28.11 -8.64 24.27
N GLU A 42 29.11 -8.07 24.95
CA GLU A 42 28.92 -7.30 26.20
C GLU A 42 27.95 -6.12 26.00
N MET A 43 28.07 -5.40 24.88
CA MET A 43 27.15 -4.33 24.53
C MET A 43 25.73 -4.84 24.28
N ALA A 44 25.58 -5.99 23.63
CA ALA A 44 24.27 -6.62 23.41
C ALA A 44 23.60 -7.03 24.72
N GLU A 45 24.37 -7.50 25.71
CA GLU A 45 23.86 -7.78 27.05
C GLU A 45 23.35 -6.51 27.76
N ALA A 46 24.13 -5.43 27.68
CA ALA A 46 23.75 -4.14 28.23
C ALA A 46 22.48 -3.58 27.56
N MET A 47 22.37 -3.70 26.23
CA MET A 47 21.17 -3.31 25.47
C MET A 47 19.96 -4.15 25.89
N ALA A 48 20.08 -5.48 25.93
CA ALA A 48 18.99 -6.37 26.32
C ALA A 48 18.50 -6.11 27.76
N GLY A 49 19.36 -5.61 28.65
CA GLY A 49 19.03 -5.21 30.02
C GLY A 49 18.35 -3.85 30.16
N SER A 50 18.35 -3.00 29.13
CA SER A 50 17.74 -1.67 29.19
C SER A 50 16.21 -1.74 29.06
N LYS A 51 15.49 -1.07 29.96
CA LYS A 51 14.02 -1.12 30.00
C LYS A 51 13.32 0.01 29.27
N VAL A 52 13.96 1.18 29.17
CA VAL A 52 13.32 2.42 28.67
C VAL A 52 13.78 2.74 27.26
N THR A 53 15.07 2.63 26.99
CA THR A 53 15.65 3.06 25.71
C THR A 53 15.62 2.00 24.61
N ILE A 54 15.29 0.75 24.97
CA ILE A 54 15.22 -0.40 24.06
C ILE A 54 13.78 -0.89 23.96
N PRO A 55 13.26 -1.15 22.73
CA PRO A 55 11.91 -1.66 22.55
C PRO A 55 11.66 -3.01 23.22
N LYS A 56 10.40 -3.27 23.62
CA LYS A 56 10.00 -4.49 24.33
C LYS A 56 10.40 -5.78 23.61
N HIS A 57 10.40 -5.79 22.28
CA HIS A 57 10.77 -6.99 21.49
C HIS A 57 12.28 -7.28 21.48
N LEU A 58 13.13 -6.34 21.87
CA LEU A 58 14.57 -6.54 22.01
C LEU A 58 15.00 -6.76 23.47
N GLN A 59 14.14 -6.42 24.44
CA GLN A 59 14.42 -6.61 25.86
C GLN A 59 14.58 -8.10 26.19
N GLY A 60 15.66 -8.44 26.89
CA GLY A 60 15.99 -9.84 27.22
C GLY A 60 16.53 -10.68 26.05
N SER A 61 16.47 -10.18 24.80
CA SER A 61 17.02 -10.89 23.63
C SER A 61 18.41 -10.36 23.28
N LYS A 62 19.44 -11.00 23.83
CA LYS A 62 20.86 -10.68 23.54
C LYS A 62 21.18 -10.87 22.05
N GLY A 63 20.66 -11.94 21.44
CA GLY A 63 20.90 -12.26 20.03
C GLY A 63 20.37 -11.17 19.08
N ASP A 64 19.12 -10.74 19.29
CA ASP A 64 18.52 -9.69 18.45
C ASP A 64 19.18 -8.33 18.69
N CYS A 65 19.54 -8.01 19.93
CA CYS A 65 20.32 -6.80 20.25
C CYS A 65 21.68 -6.83 19.53
N MET A 66 22.37 -7.98 19.52
CA MET A 66 23.64 -8.15 18.83
C MET A 66 23.50 -7.94 17.31
N ALA A 67 22.46 -8.50 16.70
CA ALA A 67 22.18 -8.30 15.28
C ALA A 67 21.95 -6.81 14.95
N VAL A 68 21.19 -6.11 15.78
CA VAL A 68 20.96 -4.66 15.65
C VAL A 68 22.26 -3.86 15.82
N ILE A 69 23.13 -4.24 16.76
CA ILE A 69 24.45 -3.60 16.95
C ILE A 69 25.29 -3.74 15.69
N LEU A 70 25.45 -4.96 15.18
CA LEU A 70 26.24 -5.22 13.98
C LEU A 70 25.70 -4.45 12.76
N GLN A 71 24.37 -4.40 12.61
CA GLN A 71 23.73 -3.63 11.55
C GLN A 71 23.96 -2.12 11.71
N ALA A 72 23.82 -1.59 12.93
CA ALA A 72 24.08 -0.18 13.23
C ALA A 72 25.53 0.20 12.98
N MET A 73 26.48 -0.66 13.33
CA MET A 73 27.91 -0.48 13.04
C MET A 73 28.18 -0.43 11.54
N ASN A 74 27.54 -1.30 10.75
CA ASN A 74 27.62 -1.26 9.29
C ASN A 74 27.10 0.05 8.68
N TRP A 75 26.08 0.64 9.31
CA TRP A 75 25.58 1.95 8.91
C TRP A 75 26.36 3.12 9.55
N GLY A 76 27.33 2.86 10.42
CA GLY A 76 28.03 3.88 11.20
C GLY A 76 27.09 4.69 12.10
N MET A 77 26.05 4.05 12.64
CA MET A 77 25.01 4.66 13.45
C MET A 77 25.02 4.15 14.90
N ASN A 78 24.41 4.93 15.80
CA ASN A 78 24.25 4.54 17.21
C ASN A 78 23.28 3.33 17.33
N PRO A 79 23.70 2.19 17.92
CA PRO A 79 22.86 1.01 18.07
C PRO A 79 21.54 1.22 18.83
N PHE A 80 21.53 2.09 19.84
CA PHE A 80 20.31 2.39 20.60
C PHE A 80 19.30 3.17 19.75
N ALA A 81 19.77 4.11 18.93
CA ALA A 81 18.91 4.88 18.04
C ALA A 81 18.33 3.99 16.92
N VAL A 82 19.15 3.08 16.37
CA VAL A 82 18.70 2.08 15.40
C VAL A 82 17.67 1.15 16.03
N ALA A 83 17.92 0.63 17.23
CA ALA A 83 17.00 -0.24 17.95
C ALA A 83 15.61 0.39 18.12
N GLN A 84 15.53 1.67 18.48
CA GLN A 84 14.25 2.40 18.64
C GLN A 84 13.43 2.53 17.36
N LYS A 85 14.04 2.26 16.20
CA LYS A 85 13.42 2.31 14.88
C LYS A 85 13.15 0.92 14.30
N THR A 86 13.10 -0.10 15.15
CA THR A 86 12.76 -1.47 14.78
C THR A 86 11.36 -1.86 15.24
N HIS A 87 10.73 -2.78 14.51
CA HIS A 87 9.42 -3.37 14.85
C HIS A 87 9.41 -4.85 14.49
N ILE A 88 8.65 -5.67 15.22
CA ILE A 88 8.39 -7.06 14.84
C ILE A 88 7.09 -7.14 14.04
N VAL A 89 7.17 -7.79 12.88
CA VAL A 89 6.03 -8.10 12.01
C VAL A 89 6.14 -9.55 11.61
N ASN A 90 5.13 -10.37 11.93
CA ASN A 90 5.10 -11.80 11.62
C ASN A 90 6.36 -12.56 12.09
N GLY A 91 6.93 -12.17 13.23
CA GLY A 91 8.15 -12.77 13.78
C GLY A 91 9.46 -12.30 13.15
N ALA A 92 9.42 -11.45 12.12
CA ALA A 92 10.59 -10.86 11.50
C ALA A 92 10.84 -9.42 12.01
N LEU A 93 12.13 -9.06 12.13
CA LEU A 93 12.56 -7.73 12.51
C LEU A 93 12.55 -6.79 11.29
N GLY A 94 11.71 -5.76 11.35
CA GLY A 94 11.62 -4.69 10.35
C GLY A 94 12.22 -3.39 10.85
N TYR A 95 12.70 -2.57 9.94
CA TYR A 95 13.29 -1.25 10.20
C TYR A 95 12.42 -0.13 9.61
N GLU A 96 12.16 0.93 10.36
CA GLU A 96 11.33 2.04 9.88
C GLU A 96 11.92 2.73 8.64
N ALA A 97 11.04 3.21 7.76
CA ALA A 97 11.42 4.01 6.60
C ALA A 97 12.23 5.28 6.97
N GLN A 98 11.96 5.86 8.14
CA GLN A 98 12.73 6.99 8.66
C GLN A 98 14.19 6.65 8.87
N LEU A 99 14.47 5.45 9.37
CA LEU A 99 15.83 4.98 9.55
C LEU A 99 16.50 4.75 8.19
N VAL A 100 15.80 4.12 7.25
CA VAL A 100 16.31 3.94 5.87
C VAL A 100 16.71 5.28 5.26
N ASN A 101 15.88 6.31 5.41
CA ASN A 101 16.19 7.66 4.96
C ASN A 101 17.48 8.20 5.59
N ALA A 102 17.62 8.06 6.92
CA ALA A 102 18.79 8.51 7.66
C ALA A 102 20.07 7.77 7.22
N VAL A 103 19.99 6.45 7.00
CA VAL A 103 21.10 5.61 6.55
C VAL A 103 21.65 6.07 5.20
N ILE A 104 20.77 6.40 4.25
CA ILE A 104 21.17 6.82 2.90
C ILE A 104 21.85 8.20 2.96
N GLN A 105 21.29 9.12 3.74
CA GLN A 105 21.85 10.45 3.95
C GLN A 105 23.20 10.41 4.70
N SER A 106 23.36 9.55 5.71
CA SER A 106 24.56 9.52 6.55
C SER A 106 25.76 8.83 5.88
N ASN A 107 25.52 7.88 4.99
CA ASN A 107 26.57 7.07 4.39
C ASN A 107 27.12 7.63 3.07
N GLY A 108 26.72 8.85 2.70
CA GLY A 108 27.24 9.54 1.52
C GLY A 108 26.90 8.86 0.19
N HIS A 109 25.86 8.02 0.18
CA HIS A 109 25.34 7.40 -1.05
C HIS A 109 24.62 8.44 -1.93
N ILE A 110 24.17 9.54 -1.30
CA ILE A 110 23.59 10.69 -1.97
C ILE A 110 24.28 11.97 -1.50
N THR A 111 24.20 13.01 -2.32
CA THR A 111 24.64 14.36 -2.00
C THR A 111 23.46 15.15 -1.44
N GLY A 112 23.58 15.63 -0.20
CA GLY A 112 22.54 16.42 0.45
C GLY A 112 21.41 15.56 1.02
N ARG A 113 20.18 15.78 0.55
CA ARG A 113 18.95 15.17 1.11
C ARG A 113 18.02 14.68 0.01
N PHE A 114 17.00 13.94 0.39
CA PHE A 114 15.88 13.66 -0.51
C PHE A 114 15.07 14.93 -0.81
N HIS A 115 14.66 15.02 -2.07
CA HIS A 115 13.69 15.97 -2.61
C HIS A 115 12.36 15.26 -2.79
N TYR A 116 11.28 15.98 -2.53
CA TYR A 116 9.93 15.44 -2.53
C TYR A 116 9.06 16.30 -3.44
N GLU A 117 8.28 15.66 -4.29
CA GLU A 117 7.23 16.32 -5.05
C GLU A 117 5.90 15.61 -4.82
N HIS A 118 4.86 16.43 -4.72
CA HIS A 118 3.50 15.96 -4.52
C HIS A 118 2.57 16.68 -5.51
N LYS A 119 1.60 15.95 -6.05
CA LYS A 119 0.50 16.52 -6.83
C LYS A 119 -0.79 15.78 -6.52
N GLY A 120 -1.92 16.43 -6.76
CA GLY A 120 -3.24 15.90 -6.37
C GLY A 120 -3.45 15.86 -4.86
N GLU A 121 -4.65 15.42 -4.46
CA GLU A 121 -5.09 15.37 -3.07
C GLU A 121 -5.95 14.13 -2.80
N GLY A 122 -6.08 13.75 -1.52
CA GLY A 122 -6.89 12.61 -1.10
C GLY A 122 -6.48 11.31 -1.81
N ALA A 123 -7.43 10.66 -2.47
CA ALA A 123 -7.20 9.43 -3.23
C ALA A 123 -6.33 9.64 -4.49
N MET A 124 -6.32 10.86 -5.04
CA MET A 124 -5.54 11.23 -6.23
C MET A 124 -4.16 11.80 -5.86
N LEU A 125 -3.78 11.77 -4.59
CA LEU A 125 -2.45 12.20 -4.17
C LEU A 125 -1.40 11.31 -4.82
N GLU A 126 -0.46 11.91 -5.55
CA GLU A 126 0.72 11.26 -6.07
C GLU A 126 1.97 11.84 -5.44
N THR A 127 2.98 11.01 -5.20
CA THR A 127 4.26 11.43 -4.62
C THR A 127 5.41 10.78 -5.37
N ARG A 128 6.44 11.57 -5.68
CA ARG A 128 7.75 11.07 -6.10
C ARG A 128 8.84 11.65 -5.22
N VAL A 129 9.94 10.92 -5.11
CA VAL A 129 11.13 11.38 -4.39
C VAL A 129 12.33 11.28 -5.30
N GLY A 130 13.32 12.13 -5.06
CA GLY A 130 14.58 12.06 -5.76
C GLY A 130 15.72 12.45 -4.86
N ALA A 131 16.91 11.98 -5.20
CA ALA A 131 18.15 12.40 -4.58
C ALA A 131 19.23 12.46 -5.65
N ILE A 132 20.34 13.15 -5.37
CA ILE A 132 21.51 13.17 -6.24
C ILE A 132 22.43 12.04 -5.80
N PRO A 133 22.59 10.94 -6.56
CA PRO A 133 23.50 9.87 -6.18
C PRO A 133 24.95 10.36 -6.09
N LYS A 134 25.77 9.66 -5.31
CA LYS A 134 27.19 9.99 -5.19
C LYS A 134 27.88 9.91 -6.56
N GLY A 135 28.51 11.01 -6.96
CA GLY A 135 29.22 11.12 -8.23
C GLY A 135 28.36 11.66 -9.38
N GLU A 136 27.07 11.89 -9.15
CA GLU A 136 26.17 12.53 -10.10
C GLU A 136 25.91 13.99 -9.72
N SER A 137 25.43 14.79 -10.67
CA SER A 137 25.07 16.21 -10.47
C SER A 137 23.57 16.47 -10.50
N GLU A 138 22.80 15.56 -11.10
CA GLU A 138 21.37 15.71 -11.31
C GLU A 138 20.56 14.88 -10.31
N ILE A 139 19.33 15.31 -10.06
CA ILE A 139 18.40 14.55 -9.21
C ILE A 139 17.88 13.34 -9.99
N VAL A 140 18.13 12.15 -9.47
CA VAL A 140 17.50 10.91 -9.96
C VAL A 140 16.15 10.76 -9.27
N TRP A 141 15.07 10.94 -10.03
CA TRP A 141 13.70 10.84 -9.54
C TRP A 141 13.18 9.40 -9.59
N SER A 142 12.37 9.03 -8.59
CA SER A 142 11.48 7.86 -8.69
C SER A 142 10.29 8.16 -9.59
N GLU A 143 9.61 7.09 -10.03
CA GLU A 143 8.29 7.21 -10.63
C GLU A 143 7.27 7.81 -9.65
N TRP A 144 6.20 8.38 -10.19
CA TRP A 144 5.08 8.86 -9.40
C TRP A 144 4.32 7.68 -8.79
N LEU A 145 4.20 7.64 -7.47
CA LEU A 145 3.37 6.67 -6.77
C LEU A 145 2.05 7.31 -6.39
N LYS A 146 0.94 6.73 -6.84
CA LYS A 146 -0.40 7.15 -6.43
C LYS A 146 -0.75 6.58 -5.07
N SER A 147 -1.37 7.39 -4.23
CA SER A 147 -1.85 7.00 -2.91
C SER A 147 -2.85 5.84 -3.02
N SER A 148 -3.69 5.81 -4.06
CA SER A 148 -4.63 4.72 -4.35
C SER A 148 -3.96 3.36 -4.50
N ASP A 149 -2.73 3.32 -4.99
CA ASP A 149 -2.00 2.09 -5.32
C ASP A 149 -1.28 1.53 -4.09
N VAL A 150 -1.23 2.29 -3.00
CA VAL A 150 -0.67 1.86 -1.71
C VAL A 150 -1.69 0.99 -0.97
N THR A 151 -1.39 -0.30 -0.89
CA THR A 151 -2.21 -1.30 -0.21
C THR A 151 -2.00 -1.30 1.30
N THR A 152 -0.75 -1.22 1.77
CA THR A 152 -0.41 -1.33 3.19
C THR A 152 -0.42 0.02 3.91
N ARG A 153 -1.25 0.17 4.97
CA ARG A 153 -1.42 1.44 5.71
C ARG A 153 -1.55 1.23 7.22
N ASN A 154 -0.43 0.92 7.87
CA ASN A 154 -0.41 0.50 9.29
C ASN A 154 -0.17 1.65 10.29
N SER A 155 -0.43 2.88 9.88
CA SER A 155 -0.21 4.07 10.71
C SER A 155 -1.44 5.00 10.68
N PRO A 156 -1.87 5.57 11.82
CA PRO A 156 -2.89 6.61 11.82
C PRO A 156 -2.47 7.84 11.02
N LEU A 157 -1.15 8.04 10.82
CA LEU A 157 -0.59 9.12 10.00
C LEU A 157 -0.99 9.04 8.53
N TRP A 158 -1.47 7.89 8.04
CA TRP A 158 -2.03 7.83 6.68
C TRP A 158 -3.28 8.71 6.50
N LYS A 159 -4.00 8.99 7.60
CA LYS A 159 -5.17 9.89 7.59
C LYS A 159 -4.76 11.34 7.85
N THR A 160 -3.91 11.55 8.85
CA THR A 160 -3.57 12.91 9.33
C THR A 160 -2.39 13.55 8.61
N ASN A 161 -1.45 12.75 8.10
CA ASN A 161 -0.28 13.23 7.36
C ASN A 161 0.10 12.28 6.18
N PRO A 162 -0.79 12.15 5.17
CA PRO A 162 -0.60 11.21 4.07
C PRO A 162 0.65 11.51 3.23
N LYS A 163 0.99 12.79 3.01
CA LYS A 163 2.18 13.19 2.22
C LYS A 163 3.47 12.66 2.86
N GLN A 164 3.57 12.72 4.18
CA GLN A 164 4.73 12.19 4.90
C GLN A 164 4.84 10.67 4.77
N GLN A 165 3.74 9.93 4.93
CA GLN A 165 3.73 8.47 4.78
C GLN A 165 4.08 8.04 3.35
N MET A 166 3.53 8.72 2.34
CA MET A 166 3.88 8.52 0.94
C MET A 166 5.37 8.79 0.67
N GLY A 167 5.91 9.88 1.25
CA GLY A 167 7.32 10.21 1.14
C GLY A 167 8.21 9.13 1.75
N TYR A 168 7.87 8.60 2.93
CA TYR A 168 8.59 7.49 3.55
C TYR A 168 8.56 6.22 2.70
N LEU A 169 7.41 5.87 2.14
CA LEU A 169 7.30 4.72 1.24
C LEU A 169 8.19 4.90 -0.01
N GLN A 170 8.11 6.08 -0.64
CA GLN A 170 8.88 6.37 -1.83
C GLN A 170 10.40 6.45 -1.58
N VAL A 171 10.85 6.89 -0.40
CA VAL A 171 12.28 6.84 -0.04
C VAL A 171 12.78 5.40 -0.03
N LYS A 172 11.99 4.46 0.50
CA LYS A 172 12.37 3.03 0.48
C LYS A 172 12.38 2.48 -0.94
N ASN A 173 11.36 2.78 -1.74
CA ASN A 173 11.31 2.36 -3.15
C ASN A 173 12.51 2.88 -3.93
N TRP A 174 12.87 4.15 -3.72
CA TRP A 174 14.05 4.76 -4.32
C TRP A 174 15.33 4.07 -3.84
N ALA A 175 15.46 3.81 -2.53
CA ALA A 175 16.60 3.09 -1.98
C ALA A 175 16.77 1.70 -2.60
N ARG A 176 15.67 0.95 -2.78
CA ARG A 176 15.68 -0.36 -3.43
C ARG A 176 16.14 -0.27 -4.88
N ALA A 177 15.70 0.74 -5.61
CA ALA A 177 16.03 0.91 -7.03
C ALA A 177 17.47 1.38 -7.25
N TYR A 178 17.95 2.35 -6.47
CA TYR A 178 19.17 3.09 -6.78
C TYR A 178 20.30 2.93 -5.75
N CYS A 179 20.00 2.49 -4.53
CA CYS A 179 20.99 2.25 -3.48
C CYS A 179 20.71 0.98 -2.66
N PRO A 180 20.47 -0.19 -3.29
CA PRO A 180 20.11 -1.41 -2.56
C PRO A 180 21.21 -1.87 -1.60
N GLY A 181 22.48 -1.65 -1.95
CA GLY A 181 23.63 -1.96 -1.10
C GLY A 181 23.69 -1.14 0.20
N ALA A 182 23.10 0.06 0.24
CA ALA A 182 23.09 0.88 1.45
C ALA A 182 22.21 0.27 2.56
N ILE A 183 21.14 -0.42 2.15
CA ILE A 183 20.17 -1.02 3.07
C ILE A 183 20.37 -2.52 3.25
N LEU A 184 21.28 -3.16 2.50
CA LEU A 184 21.69 -4.57 2.66
C LEU A 184 20.52 -5.56 2.79
N GLY A 185 19.40 -5.29 2.12
CA GLY A 185 18.23 -6.18 2.16
C GLY A 185 17.40 -6.10 3.44
N VAL A 186 17.63 -5.15 4.35
CA VAL A 186 16.75 -4.99 5.53
C VAL A 186 15.33 -4.70 5.08
N TYR A 187 14.34 -5.36 5.68
CA TYR A 187 12.94 -5.13 5.38
C TYR A 187 12.36 -4.04 6.26
N THR A 188 11.36 -3.36 5.73
CA THR A 188 10.55 -2.40 6.48
C THR A 188 9.23 -3.04 6.91
N PRO A 189 8.57 -2.55 7.98
CA PRO A 189 7.43 -3.23 8.56
C PRO A 189 6.29 -3.56 7.58
N ASP A 190 6.06 -2.70 6.58
CA ASP A 190 5.05 -2.91 5.54
C ASP A 190 5.46 -3.91 4.44
N GLU A 191 6.76 -4.20 4.27
CA GLU A 191 7.27 -5.24 3.36
C GLU A 191 7.25 -6.64 4.00
N LEU A 192 7.25 -6.73 5.34
CA LEU A 192 7.25 -8.00 6.09
C LEU A 192 5.87 -8.60 6.31
N GLN A 193 4.82 -7.84 6.01
CA GLN A 193 3.47 -8.37 6.13
C GLN A 193 3.20 -9.32 4.98
N GLU A 194 2.53 -10.42 5.29
CA GLU A 194 1.85 -11.19 4.27
C GLU A 194 0.94 -10.22 3.50
N ILE A 195 1.22 -10.08 2.20
CA ILE A 195 0.31 -9.37 1.32
C ILE A 195 -0.95 -10.22 1.32
N ASP A 196 -1.98 -9.71 1.98
CA ASP A 196 -3.33 -10.25 1.89
C ASP A 196 -3.78 -10.15 0.42
N ILE A 197 -3.50 -11.20 -0.35
CA ILE A 197 -3.91 -11.36 -1.76
C ILE A 197 -5.41 -11.66 -1.87
N THR A 198 -6.13 -11.81 -0.75
CA THR A 198 -7.58 -11.84 -0.76
C THR A 198 -8.05 -10.47 -1.24
N PRO A 199 -8.84 -10.36 -2.33
CA PRO A 199 -9.20 -9.08 -2.91
C PRO A 199 -9.82 -8.18 -1.84
N ARG A 200 -9.06 -7.16 -1.43
CA ARG A 200 -9.45 -6.25 -0.36
C ARG A 200 -10.68 -5.49 -0.83
N ARG A 201 -11.84 -5.82 -0.27
CA ARG A 201 -13.05 -5.01 -0.47
C ARG A 201 -12.71 -3.59 -0.03
N PRO A 202 -12.91 -2.55 -0.86
CA PRO A 202 -12.58 -1.18 -0.49
C PRO A 202 -13.26 -0.84 0.84
N GLN A 203 -12.53 -0.38 1.86
CA GLN A 203 -13.15 0.15 3.06
C GLN A 203 -13.83 1.48 2.69
N GLY A 204 -15.16 1.51 2.77
CA GLY A 204 -16.05 2.50 2.15
C GLY A 204 -16.94 1.90 1.04
N GLY A 205 -16.55 0.73 0.53
CA GLY A 205 -17.30 -0.07 -0.43
C GLY A 205 -18.55 -0.70 0.17
N ASP A 206 -18.63 -1.00 1.48
CA ASP A 206 -19.84 -1.61 2.04
C ASP A 206 -21.04 -0.66 2.04
N GLN A 207 -20.85 0.65 2.28
CA GLN A 207 -21.97 1.61 2.20
C GLN A 207 -22.38 1.90 0.76
N LEU A 208 -21.43 2.04 -0.16
CA LEU A 208 -21.69 2.24 -1.59
C LEU A 208 -22.22 0.98 -2.28
N ALA A 209 -21.74 -0.21 -1.88
CA ALA A 209 -22.23 -1.50 -2.38
C ALA A 209 -23.58 -1.85 -1.78
N THR A 210 -23.86 -1.49 -0.52
CA THR A 210 -25.20 -1.63 0.06
C THR A 210 -26.17 -0.70 -0.65
N ALA A 211 -25.82 0.58 -0.84
CA ALA A 211 -26.66 1.53 -1.59
C ALA A 211 -26.82 1.15 -3.07
N ALA A 212 -25.79 0.59 -3.72
CA ALA A 212 -25.88 0.09 -5.10
C ALA A 212 -26.69 -1.20 -5.20
N LYS A 213 -26.60 -2.09 -4.21
CA LYS A 213 -27.41 -3.31 -4.12
C LYS A 213 -28.87 -2.99 -3.81
N GLU A 214 -29.14 -2.03 -2.92
CA GLU A 214 -30.47 -1.49 -2.65
C GLU A 214 -31.07 -0.83 -3.89
N LYS A 215 -30.32 0.06 -4.57
CA LYS A 215 -30.77 0.65 -5.83
C LYS A 215 -31.04 -0.40 -6.90
N ARG A 216 -30.21 -1.44 -7.00
CA ARG A 216 -30.42 -2.53 -7.97
C ARG A 216 -31.64 -3.38 -7.63
N VAL A 217 -31.88 -3.69 -6.35
CA VAL A 217 -33.10 -4.36 -5.91
C VAL A 217 -34.34 -3.52 -6.24
N VAL A 218 -34.29 -2.20 -6.04
CA VAL A 218 -35.40 -1.30 -6.39
C VAL A 218 -35.62 -1.23 -7.91
N ILE A 219 -34.55 -1.21 -8.71
CA ILE A 219 -34.66 -1.24 -10.19
C ILE A 219 -35.23 -2.58 -10.66
N ASP A 220 -34.76 -3.69 -10.12
CA ASP A 220 -35.21 -5.04 -10.47
C ASP A 220 -36.71 -5.22 -10.08
N GLN A 221 -37.13 -4.70 -8.92
CA GLN A 221 -38.54 -4.68 -8.50
C GLN A 221 -39.42 -3.83 -9.41
N ALA A 222 -38.98 -2.63 -9.78
CA ALA A 222 -39.73 -1.75 -10.68
C ALA A 222 -39.87 -2.36 -12.09
N GLN A 223 -38.84 -3.05 -12.59
CA GLN A 223 -38.90 -3.77 -13.85
C GLN A 223 -39.84 -4.97 -13.80
N GLU A 224 -39.87 -5.70 -12.69
CA GLU A 224 -40.79 -6.81 -12.46
C GLU A 224 -42.25 -6.34 -12.35
N GLU A 225 -42.52 -5.24 -11.66
CA GLU A 225 -43.85 -4.62 -11.59
C GLU A 225 -44.33 -4.16 -12.98
N HIS A 226 -43.47 -3.47 -13.73
CA HIS A 226 -43.79 -3.04 -15.11
C HIS A 226 -44.06 -4.23 -16.02
N ARG A 227 -43.25 -5.30 -15.94
CA ARG A 227 -43.49 -6.56 -16.66
C ARG A 227 -44.86 -7.14 -16.30
N ASN A 228 -45.19 -7.22 -15.01
CA ASN A 228 -46.46 -7.76 -14.56
C ASN A 228 -47.66 -6.93 -15.06
N GLN A 229 -47.54 -5.61 -15.14
CA GLN A 229 -48.56 -4.74 -15.72
C GLN A 229 -48.75 -4.97 -17.22
N LEU A 230 -47.65 -5.15 -17.97
CA LEU A 230 -47.70 -5.49 -19.39
C LEU A 230 -48.39 -6.84 -19.60
N CYS A 231 -48.04 -7.87 -18.82
CA CYS A 231 -48.66 -9.19 -18.90
C CYS A 231 -50.15 -9.14 -18.55
N ALA A 232 -50.53 -8.41 -17.50
CA ALA A 232 -51.94 -8.23 -17.13
C ALA A 232 -52.74 -7.51 -18.22
N THR A 233 -52.15 -6.46 -18.81
CA THR A 233 -52.77 -5.76 -19.95
C THR A 233 -52.96 -6.73 -21.10
N LEU A 234 -51.92 -7.45 -21.52
CA LEU A 234 -51.99 -8.40 -22.63
C LEU A 234 -52.99 -9.52 -22.38
N LEU A 235 -53.15 -9.99 -21.14
CA LEU A 235 -54.15 -10.99 -20.76
C LEU A 235 -55.57 -10.50 -21.04
N LEU A 236 -55.91 -9.25 -20.73
CA LEU A 236 -57.23 -8.68 -21.02
C LEU A 236 -57.57 -8.70 -22.52
N PHE A 237 -56.56 -8.50 -23.38
CA PHE A 237 -56.73 -8.58 -24.84
C PHE A 237 -56.71 -10.03 -25.34
N ALA A 238 -55.95 -10.93 -24.70
CA ALA A 238 -55.99 -12.36 -24.98
C ALA A 238 -57.37 -12.96 -24.68
N GLU A 239 -58.02 -12.55 -23.60
CA GLU A 239 -59.39 -12.98 -23.25
C GLU A 239 -60.46 -12.51 -24.25
N GLN A 240 -60.12 -11.62 -25.17
CA GLN A 240 -61.03 -11.17 -26.24
C GLN A 240 -60.84 -11.95 -27.55
N GLY A 241 -59.75 -12.69 -27.70
CA GLY A 241 -59.40 -13.47 -28.89
C GLY A 241 -58.05 -13.09 -29.50
N VAL A 242 -57.61 -13.90 -30.47
CA VAL A 242 -56.26 -13.85 -31.07
C VAL A 242 -56.00 -12.53 -31.79
N GLU A 243 -56.99 -11.99 -32.51
CA GLU A 243 -56.83 -10.75 -33.27
C GLU A 243 -56.57 -9.55 -32.34
N SER A 244 -57.34 -9.44 -31.25
CA SER A 244 -57.22 -8.38 -30.24
C SER A 244 -55.85 -8.43 -29.54
N PHE A 245 -55.41 -9.63 -29.16
CA PHE A 245 -54.09 -9.86 -28.58
C PHE A 245 -52.94 -9.46 -29.51
N LEU A 246 -52.94 -9.91 -30.77
CA LEU A 246 -51.86 -9.63 -31.72
C LEU A 246 -51.80 -8.14 -32.08
N ALA A 247 -52.95 -7.46 -32.17
CA ALA A 247 -53.00 -6.03 -32.38
C ALA A 247 -52.33 -5.28 -31.22
N LYS A 248 -52.66 -5.65 -29.97
CA LYS A 248 -52.06 -5.02 -28.79
C LYS A 248 -50.57 -5.32 -28.63
N TRP A 249 -50.16 -6.55 -28.91
CA TRP A 249 -48.74 -6.96 -28.92
C TRP A 249 -47.92 -6.12 -29.90
N LYS A 250 -48.44 -5.90 -31.12
CA LYS A 250 -47.78 -5.08 -32.15
C LYS A 250 -47.71 -3.60 -31.75
N ASP A 251 -48.73 -3.09 -31.07
CA ASP A 251 -48.79 -1.71 -30.56
C ASP A 251 -47.73 -1.45 -29.46
N ILE A 252 -47.60 -2.37 -28.51
CA ILE A 252 -46.57 -2.32 -27.46
C ILE A 252 -45.17 -2.35 -28.08
N GLY A 253 -44.92 -3.25 -29.03
CA GLY A 253 -43.61 -3.37 -29.70
C GLY A 253 -43.24 -2.17 -30.57
N LYS A 254 -44.22 -1.41 -31.08
CA LYS A 254 -43.98 -0.13 -31.78
C LYS A 254 -43.66 1.00 -30.81
N SER A 255 -44.32 1.01 -29.66
CA SER A 255 -44.16 2.06 -28.65
C SER A 255 -42.82 1.94 -27.93
N ASN A 256 -42.48 0.74 -27.48
CA ASN A 256 -41.21 0.45 -26.83
C ASN A 256 -40.81 -1.02 -27.03
N LYS A 257 -39.76 -1.25 -27.82
CA LYS A 257 -39.26 -2.62 -28.08
C LYS A 257 -38.81 -3.32 -26.79
N GLN A 258 -38.39 -2.57 -25.77
CA GLN A 258 -37.89 -3.14 -24.52
C GLN A 258 -39.01 -3.80 -23.70
N ASP A 259 -40.26 -3.36 -23.86
CA ASP A 259 -41.42 -3.95 -23.19
C ASP A 259 -41.74 -5.36 -23.71
N ILE A 260 -41.52 -5.60 -25.01
CA ILE A 260 -41.66 -6.93 -25.62
C ILE A 260 -40.61 -7.90 -25.07
N TYR A 261 -39.36 -7.43 -24.90
CA TYR A 261 -38.30 -8.23 -24.30
C TYR A 261 -38.55 -8.52 -22.82
N LEU A 262 -39.15 -7.58 -22.09
CA LEU A 262 -39.48 -7.76 -20.67
C LEU A 262 -40.56 -8.81 -20.44
N VAL A 263 -41.62 -8.86 -21.26
CA VAL A 263 -42.66 -9.89 -21.17
C VAL A 263 -42.09 -11.28 -21.46
N GLY A 264 -41.23 -11.37 -22.48
CA GLY A 264 -40.51 -12.59 -22.83
C GLY A 264 -41.34 -13.63 -23.58
N GLU A 265 -40.64 -14.55 -24.24
CA GLU A 265 -41.22 -15.60 -25.07
C GLU A 265 -42.13 -16.59 -24.32
N PRO A 266 -41.82 -17.04 -23.09
CA PRO A 266 -42.69 -17.97 -22.38
C PRO A 266 -44.08 -17.40 -22.10
N GLU A 267 -44.15 -16.14 -21.66
CA GLU A 267 -45.42 -15.50 -21.33
C GLU A 267 -46.21 -15.12 -22.58
N TYR A 268 -45.52 -14.70 -23.65
CA TYR A 268 -46.14 -14.53 -24.97
C TYR A 268 -46.86 -15.81 -25.43
N ASN A 269 -46.17 -16.94 -25.39
CA ASN A 269 -46.73 -18.23 -25.83
C ASN A 269 -47.91 -18.67 -24.96
N ARG A 270 -47.82 -18.45 -23.64
CA ARG A 270 -48.92 -18.72 -22.71
C ARG A 270 -50.17 -17.89 -23.03
N LEU A 271 -50.01 -16.58 -23.23
CA LEU A 271 -51.12 -15.68 -23.53
C LEU A 271 -51.73 -15.93 -24.91
N LEU A 272 -50.90 -16.28 -25.90
CA LEU A 272 -51.38 -16.67 -27.23
C LEU A 272 -52.23 -17.93 -27.18
N LEU A 273 -51.84 -18.93 -26.37
CA LEU A 273 -52.63 -20.14 -26.19
C LEU A 273 -53.99 -19.82 -25.54
N ILE A 274 -54.04 -18.94 -24.54
CA ILE A 274 -55.29 -18.47 -23.93
C ILE A 274 -56.20 -17.85 -24.99
N ALA A 275 -55.67 -16.94 -25.81
CA ALA A 275 -56.45 -16.30 -26.88
C ALA A 275 -57.01 -17.31 -27.90
N GLN A 276 -56.22 -18.31 -28.27
CA GLN A 276 -56.64 -19.39 -29.17
C GLN A 276 -57.75 -20.24 -28.55
N THR A 277 -57.67 -20.55 -27.25
CA THR A 277 -58.72 -21.32 -26.56
C THR A 277 -60.04 -20.56 -26.44
N VAL A 278 -59.98 -19.23 -26.26
CA VAL A 278 -61.17 -18.37 -26.25
C VAL A 278 -61.86 -18.37 -27.61
N ASP A 279 -61.11 -18.22 -28.69
CA ASP A 279 -61.68 -18.23 -30.04
C ASP A 279 -62.20 -19.61 -30.43
N ALA A 280 -61.56 -20.70 -29.99
CA ALA A 280 -62.06 -22.07 -30.18
C ALA A 280 -63.34 -22.38 -29.40
N GLY A 281 -63.63 -21.64 -28.33
CA GLY A 281 -64.83 -21.79 -27.49
C GLY A 281 -66.01 -20.91 -27.90
N LYS A 282 -65.84 -19.97 -28.85
CA LYS A 282 -66.94 -19.16 -29.38
C LYS A 282 -67.79 -20.03 -30.33
N PRO A 283 -69.12 -20.14 -30.14
CA PRO A 283 -69.96 -20.85 -31.08
C PRO A 283 -69.85 -20.17 -32.45
N THR A 284 -69.59 -20.96 -33.49
CA THR A 284 -69.62 -20.54 -34.89
C THR A 284 -71.01 -19.99 -35.20
N GLU A 285 -71.12 -18.68 -35.46
CA GLU A 285 -72.27 -18.12 -36.20
C GLU A 285 -72.31 -18.65 -37.63
#